data_AF-A0A842UIU4-F1
#
_entry.id   AF-A0A842UIU4-F1
#
_cell.length_a   1.000
_cell.length_b   1.000
_cell.length_c   1.000
_cell.angle_alpha   90.00
_cell.angle_beta   90.00
_cell.angle_gamma   90.00
#
_symmetry.space_group_name_H-M   'P 1'
#
loop_
_entity.id
_entity.type
_entity.pdbx_description
1 polymer ?
#
loop_
_entity_poly.entity_id
_entity_poly.type
_entity_poly.pdbx_seq_one_letter_code
_entity_poly.pdbx_strand_id
1 'polypeptide(L)'
;MNTASTSGGDGTTNGTSGSTRAYASLNEAATALNDQNYADDVEVLCCGSSSDVNSVSCQNWTSSSSYTATIKANTSASTGRHPGYWSTSHYRLHVPSSAGSTALDINANGKVWVVENIQIRLDDFRMTFLMDGSPATGSAWRNLIVIQDASATSGSGNHVSRIEGSSTDAVVENCVVVNIGAQEGKSLISCWPDAGNIVIANSLFRNIASGSSNRGVTKGTGNVKVVNSAVFNTNNDFFSTNSPSIDVDYCASDDGDGSNPISILNWGDQFLNADYVSDVDFRLSETSDLLDAGIGPASDSDVPTLDILGNTRSGLAANVGPFEENTAPSLKKPTVVSISIML
;
A
#
# COMPACT_ATOMS: atom_id res chain seq x y z
N MET A 1 -7.22 -14.30 11.33
CA MET A 1 -6.60 -13.78 12.56
C MET A 1 -7.46 -12.64 13.09
N ASN A 2 -7.42 -12.36 14.40
CA ASN A 2 -8.18 -11.30 15.04
C ASN A 2 -7.38 -10.73 16.22
N THR A 3 -7.05 -9.43 16.20
CA THR A 3 -6.24 -8.80 17.26
C THR A 3 -6.94 -8.70 18.63
N ALA A 4 -8.23 -9.04 18.71
CA ALA A 4 -8.95 -9.22 19.96
C ALA A 4 -8.86 -10.65 20.55
N SER A 5 -8.28 -11.61 19.82
CA SER A 5 -8.07 -12.98 20.29
C SER A 5 -6.85 -13.07 21.22
N THR A 6 -6.82 -14.08 22.07
CA THR A 6 -5.63 -14.45 22.85
C THR A 6 -4.79 -15.48 22.08
N SER A 7 -3.46 -15.46 22.24
CA SER A 7 -2.56 -16.41 21.57
C SER A 7 -2.90 -17.87 21.90
N GLY A 8 -2.66 -18.78 20.94
CA GLY A 8 -2.93 -20.22 21.02
C GLY A 8 -4.23 -20.65 20.34
N GLY A 9 -4.73 -19.87 19.38
CA GLY A 9 -5.78 -20.31 18.46
C GLY A 9 -5.20 -21.07 17.25
N ASP A 10 -6.04 -21.82 16.54
CA ASP A 10 -5.66 -22.53 15.31
C ASP A 10 -6.08 -21.82 14.00
N GLY A 11 -6.75 -20.67 14.12
CA GLY A 11 -7.14 -19.86 12.97
C GLY A 11 -8.30 -20.42 12.14
N THR A 12 -8.93 -21.52 12.55
CA THR A 12 -10.04 -22.14 11.79
C THR A 12 -11.36 -21.38 11.89
N THR A 13 -11.50 -20.50 12.89
CA THR A 13 -12.64 -19.58 13.02
C THR A 13 -12.18 -18.14 13.29
N ASN A 14 -13.09 -17.18 13.13
CA ASN A 14 -12.85 -15.79 13.55
C ASN A 14 -13.21 -15.51 15.03
N GLY A 15 -13.47 -16.55 15.83
CA GLY A 15 -13.76 -16.40 17.25
C GLY A 15 -12.56 -15.84 18.02
N THR A 16 -12.81 -15.27 19.20
CA THR A 16 -11.76 -14.73 20.09
C THR A 16 -11.50 -15.61 21.32
N SER A 17 -12.22 -16.73 21.44
CA SER A 17 -12.16 -17.65 22.58
C SER A 17 -12.35 -19.11 22.14
N GLY A 18 -11.84 -20.06 22.91
CA GLY A 18 -11.87 -21.49 22.58
C GLY A 18 -10.66 -21.92 21.74
N SER A 19 -10.41 -23.22 21.60
CA SER A 19 -9.22 -23.74 20.90
C SER A 19 -9.20 -23.40 19.41
N THR A 20 -10.37 -23.31 18.78
CA THR A 20 -10.54 -23.03 17.34
C THR A 20 -10.59 -21.53 17.01
N ARG A 21 -10.26 -20.68 17.98
CA ARG A 21 -10.28 -19.22 17.81
C ARG A 21 -9.25 -18.75 16.78
N ALA A 22 -9.41 -17.52 16.34
CA ALA A 22 -8.46 -16.88 15.46
C ALA A 22 -7.07 -16.77 16.11
N TYR A 23 -6.01 -16.83 15.29
CA TYR A 23 -4.70 -16.34 15.69
C TYR A 23 -4.79 -14.89 16.20
N ALA A 24 -4.07 -14.56 17.26
CA ALA A 24 -4.10 -13.24 17.90
C ALA A 24 -3.31 -12.17 17.12
N SER A 25 -2.38 -12.60 16.27
CA SER A 25 -1.60 -11.71 15.39
C SER A 25 -1.40 -12.34 14.01
N LEU A 26 -1.04 -11.53 13.03
CA LEU A 26 -0.60 -11.99 11.73
C LEU A 26 0.77 -12.69 11.83
N ASN A 27 1.64 -12.30 12.76
CA ASN A 27 2.88 -13.02 13.04
C ASN A 27 2.60 -14.45 13.53
N GLU A 28 1.66 -14.64 14.47
CA GLU A 28 1.26 -15.98 14.94
C GLU A 28 0.66 -16.82 13.80
N ALA A 29 -0.18 -16.22 12.96
CA ALA A 29 -0.68 -16.88 11.76
C ALA A 29 0.47 -17.28 10.82
N ALA A 30 1.38 -16.35 10.51
CA ALA A 30 2.51 -16.62 9.62
C ALA A 30 3.44 -17.71 10.14
N THR A 31 3.72 -17.74 11.44
CA THR A 31 4.51 -18.81 12.07
C THR A 31 3.81 -20.15 12.00
N ALA A 32 2.52 -20.21 12.33
CA ALA A 32 1.74 -21.46 12.23
C ALA A 32 1.67 -21.97 10.78
N LEU A 33 1.66 -21.04 9.82
CA LEU A 33 1.55 -21.36 8.42
C LEU A 33 2.88 -21.68 7.73
N ASN A 34 4.03 -21.26 8.30
CA ASN A 34 5.39 -21.47 7.75
C ASN A 34 5.81 -22.95 7.71
N ASP A 35 5.16 -23.85 8.46
CA ASP A 35 5.55 -25.26 8.56
C ASP A 35 4.65 -26.21 7.76
N GLN A 36 3.73 -25.69 6.95
CA GLN A 36 2.79 -26.54 6.21
C GLN A 36 2.99 -26.51 4.69
N ASN A 37 2.90 -27.70 4.10
CA ASN A 37 2.74 -27.87 2.66
C ASN A 37 1.26 -27.77 2.30
N TYR A 38 0.83 -26.64 1.76
CA TYR A 38 -0.57 -26.47 1.34
C TYR A 38 -0.84 -27.13 0.00
N ALA A 39 -1.93 -27.88 -0.04
CA ALA A 39 -2.48 -28.48 -1.25
C ALA A 39 -3.71 -27.72 -1.77
N ASP A 40 -3.87 -26.46 -1.35
CA ASP A 40 -4.96 -25.55 -1.74
C ASP A 40 -4.51 -24.09 -1.56
N ASP A 41 -5.35 -23.14 -2.00
CA ASP A 41 -5.21 -21.71 -1.71
C ASP A 41 -5.24 -21.44 -0.20
N VAL A 42 -4.44 -20.47 0.23
CA VAL A 42 -4.34 -20.08 1.65
C VAL A 42 -4.76 -18.64 1.81
N GLU A 43 -5.70 -18.40 2.72
CA GLU A 43 -6.14 -17.04 3.06
C GLU A 43 -5.98 -16.75 4.55
N VAL A 44 -5.32 -15.64 4.87
CA VAL A 44 -5.35 -15.06 6.21
C VAL A 44 -6.26 -13.84 6.19
N LEU A 45 -7.43 -14.00 6.80
CA LEU A 45 -8.42 -12.92 6.98
C LEU A 45 -8.09 -12.13 8.25
N CYS A 46 -7.74 -10.85 8.13
CA CYS A 46 -7.29 -9.99 9.21
C CYS A 46 -8.40 -9.06 9.72
N CYS A 47 -8.60 -8.99 11.04
CA CYS A 47 -9.54 -8.04 11.67
C CYS A 47 -9.11 -7.67 13.09
N GLY A 48 -9.80 -6.68 13.66
CA GLY A 48 -9.60 -6.20 15.02
C GLY A 48 -9.04 -4.78 15.07
N SER A 49 -9.33 -4.05 16.15
CA SER A 49 -8.94 -2.63 16.32
C SER A 49 -7.65 -2.44 17.12
N SER A 50 -7.17 -3.49 17.78
CA SER A 50 -5.87 -3.47 18.45
C SER A 50 -4.75 -3.50 17.41
N SER A 51 -3.66 -2.81 17.70
CA SER A 51 -2.48 -2.77 16.84
C SER A 51 -1.81 -4.14 16.80
N ASP A 52 -1.51 -4.66 15.62
CA ASP A 52 -0.61 -5.81 15.44
C ASP A 52 0.81 -5.27 15.33
N VAL A 53 1.67 -5.57 16.32
CA VAL A 53 2.92 -4.82 16.56
C VAL A 53 4.20 -5.57 16.19
N ASN A 54 4.09 -6.83 15.79
CA ASN A 54 5.24 -7.65 15.47
C ASN A 54 5.52 -7.63 13.97
N SER A 55 6.79 -7.55 13.60
CA SER A 55 7.21 -7.82 12.21
C SER A 55 6.73 -9.20 11.78
N VAL A 56 6.26 -9.31 10.54
CA VAL A 56 5.72 -10.54 9.96
C VAL A 56 6.64 -11.00 8.86
N SER A 57 7.06 -12.27 8.92
CA SER A 57 7.86 -12.92 7.89
C SER A 57 7.14 -14.17 7.38
N CYS A 58 6.83 -14.15 6.09
CA CYS A 58 6.18 -15.23 5.35
C CYS A 58 7.19 -15.93 4.42
N GLN A 59 8.40 -16.20 4.91
CA GLN A 59 9.49 -16.71 4.07
C GLN A 59 9.35 -18.19 3.69
N ASN A 60 8.65 -18.99 4.51
CA ASN A 60 8.63 -20.45 4.39
C ASN A 60 7.24 -21.01 4.04
N TRP A 61 6.30 -20.19 3.58
CA TRP A 61 5.00 -20.73 3.14
C TRP A 61 5.20 -21.56 1.88
N THR A 62 5.19 -22.89 2.01
CA THR A 62 5.38 -23.82 0.90
C THR A 62 4.03 -24.28 0.36
N SER A 63 3.45 -23.53 -0.56
CA SER A 63 2.43 -24.07 -1.46
C SER A 63 3.06 -24.46 -2.80
N SER A 64 2.44 -25.38 -3.54
CA SER A 64 2.79 -25.59 -4.95
C SER A 64 2.55 -24.29 -5.74
N SER A 65 3.23 -24.09 -6.86
CA SER A 65 3.03 -22.93 -7.74
C SER A 65 1.60 -22.81 -8.32
N SER A 66 0.74 -23.80 -8.08
CA SER A 66 -0.67 -23.80 -8.49
C SER A 66 -1.61 -23.11 -7.50
N TYR A 67 -1.13 -22.71 -6.32
CA TYR A 67 -1.96 -22.12 -5.27
C TYR A 67 -1.54 -20.70 -4.93
N THR A 68 -2.52 -19.89 -4.56
CA THR A 68 -2.36 -18.50 -4.15
C THR A 68 -2.26 -18.38 -2.64
N ALA A 69 -1.30 -17.61 -2.16
CA ALA A 69 -1.25 -17.17 -0.76
C ALA A 69 -1.78 -15.74 -0.66
N THR A 70 -2.81 -15.54 0.17
CA THR A 70 -3.50 -14.26 0.33
C THR A 70 -3.48 -13.79 1.77
N ILE A 71 -3.04 -12.55 1.99
CA ILE A 71 -3.25 -11.82 3.25
C ILE A 71 -4.22 -10.69 2.96
N LYS A 72 -5.40 -10.73 3.59
CA LYS A 72 -6.44 -9.73 3.33
C LYS A 72 -7.22 -9.33 4.56
N ALA A 73 -7.79 -8.13 4.55
CA ALA A 73 -8.77 -7.79 5.57
C ALA A 73 -10.01 -8.69 5.51
N ASN A 74 -10.56 -9.05 6.67
CA ASN A 74 -11.85 -9.73 6.76
C ASN A 74 -12.99 -8.73 6.51
N THR A 75 -13.47 -8.65 5.27
CA THR A 75 -14.52 -7.70 4.88
C THR A 75 -15.89 -7.97 5.52
N SER A 76 -16.10 -9.16 6.08
CA SER A 76 -17.30 -9.47 6.87
C SER A 76 -17.27 -8.87 8.28
N ALA A 77 -16.10 -8.43 8.75
CA ALA A 77 -15.91 -7.79 10.05
C ALA A 77 -15.83 -6.26 9.88
N SER A 78 -16.55 -5.52 10.72
CA SER A 78 -16.50 -4.05 10.75
C SER A 78 -15.14 -3.47 11.13
N THR A 79 -14.23 -4.29 11.66
CA THR A 79 -12.85 -3.94 12.02
C THR A 79 -11.82 -4.56 11.07
N GLY A 80 -12.26 -5.06 9.90
CA GLY A 80 -11.38 -5.61 8.87
C GLY A 80 -10.81 -4.52 7.97
N ARG A 81 -11.50 -4.25 6.86
CA ARG A 81 -11.03 -3.38 5.77
C ARG A 81 -10.98 -1.92 6.21
N HIS A 82 -9.90 -1.22 5.92
CA HIS A 82 -9.78 0.21 6.22
C HIS A 82 -10.76 1.05 5.38
N PRO A 83 -11.17 2.23 5.87
CA PRO A 83 -12.12 3.12 5.19
C PRO A 83 -11.46 4.04 4.14
N GLY A 84 -10.39 3.57 3.47
CA GLY A 84 -9.59 4.36 2.52
C GLY A 84 -8.63 5.39 3.13
N TYR A 85 -8.58 5.51 4.45
CA TYR A 85 -7.60 6.31 5.20
C TYR A 85 -7.06 5.51 6.38
N TRP A 86 -5.93 5.94 6.94
CA TRP A 86 -5.33 5.26 8.10
C TRP A 86 -6.27 5.32 9.30
N SER A 87 -6.66 4.18 9.86
CA SER A 87 -7.67 4.12 10.91
C SER A 87 -7.27 3.16 12.04
N THR A 88 -7.26 3.64 13.27
CA THR A 88 -7.02 2.83 14.47
C THR A 88 -8.21 1.93 14.86
N SER A 89 -9.38 2.10 14.24
CA SER A 89 -10.56 1.25 14.46
C SER A 89 -10.61 0.00 13.59
N HIS A 90 -9.68 -0.17 12.65
CA HIS A 90 -9.62 -1.29 11.71
C HIS A 90 -8.28 -2.01 11.86
N TYR A 91 -8.18 -3.22 11.30
CA TYR A 91 -6.97 -4.01 11.36
C TYR A 91 -5.80 -3.20 10.81
N ARG A 92 -4.68 -3.21 11.54
CA ARG A 92 -3.43 -2.59 11.13
C ARG A 92 -2.26 -3.42 11.61
N LEU A 93 -1.29 -3.58 10.74
CA LEU A 93 0.06 -3.99 11.10
C LEU A 93 0.86 -2.73 11.34
N HIS A 94 1.11 -2.37 12.60
CA HIS A 94 1.87 -1.17 12.97
C HIS A 94 3.02 -1.58 13.87
N VAL A 95 4.19 -1.70 13.24
CA VAL A 95 5.43 -2.16 13.88
C VAL A 95 6.21 -0.93 14.39
N PRO A 96 6.38 -0.78 15.71
CA PRO A 96 7.12 0.34 16.28
C PRO A 96 8.64 0.20 16.05
N SER A 97 9.37 1.29 16.29
CA SER A 97 10.80 1.51 16.00
C SER A 97 11.82 0.59 16.70
N SER A 98 11.41 -0.57 17.23
CA SER A 98 12.25 -1.48 18.00
C SER A 98 12.06 -2.96 17.64
N ALA A 99 11.22 -3.26 16.64
CA ALA A 99 10.66 -4.61 16.46
C ALA A 99 11.05 -5.31 15.14
N GLY A 100 11.94 -4.76 14.31
CA GLY A 100 12.48 -5.44 13.14
C GLY A 100 12.84 -4.52 11.98
N SER A 101 13.38 -5.11 10.90
CA SER A 101 13.78 -4.35 9.71
C SER A 101 12.68 -4.23 8.65
N THR A 102 11.65 -5.07 8.68
CA THR A 102 10.53 -5.00 7.73
C THR A 102 9.23 -5.32 8.43
N ALA A 103 8.17 -4.51 8.25
CA ALA A 103 6.90 -4.79 8.90
C ALA A 103 6.22 -6.04 8.32
N LEU A 104 6.10 -6.12 6.98
CA LEU A 104 5.65 -7.32 6.28
C LEU A 104 6.69 -7.73 5.23
N ASP A 105 7.28 -8.91 5.42
CA ASP A 105 8.26 -9.52 4.54
C ASP A 105 7.72 -10.83 3.95
N ILE A 106 7.48 -10.83 2.64
CA ILE A 106 6.97 -11.98 1.89
C ILE A 106 8.07 -12.48 0.96
N ASN A 107 8.45 -13.74 1.11
CA ASN A 107 9.23 -14.41 0.08
C ASN A 107 8.32 -15.25 -0.80
N ALA A 108 8.12 -14.77 -2.03
CA ALA A 108 7.20 -15.38 -2.95
C ALA A 108 7.69 -16.75 -3.44
N ASN A 109 9.00 -16.93 -3.63
CA ASN A 109 9.61 -18.17 -4.12
C ASN A 109 8.86 -18.79 -5.32
N GLY A 110 8.53 -17.99 -6.35
CA GLY A 110 7.81 -18.46 -7.53
C GLY A 110 6.31 -18.72 -7.34
N LYS A 111 5.68 -18.14 -6.31
CA LYS A 111 4.25 -18.31 -6.01
C LYS A 111 3.45 -17.05 -6.27
N VAL A 112 2.15 -17.22 -6.47
CA VAL A 112 1.21 -16.11 -6.54
C VAL A 112 0.92 -15.62 -5.13
N TRP A 113 1.22 -14.35 -4.87
CA TRP A 113 0.91 -13.69 -3.61
C TRP A 113 -0.03 -12.51 -3.82
N VAL A 114 -1.07 -12.45 -3.01
CA VAL A 114 -1.99 -11.31 -2.98
C VAL A 114 -2.00 -10.70 -1.58
N VAL A 115 -1.78 -9.40 -1.50
CA VAL A 115 -1.96 -8.63 -0.26
C VAL A 115 -3.00 -7.56 -0.54
N GLU A 116 -4.10 -7.56 0.21
CA GLU A 116 -5.21 -6.65 -0.08
C GLU A 116 -5.96 -6.08 1.12
N ASN A 117 -6.46 -4.84 0.98
CA ASN A 117 -7.41 -4.20 1.89
C ASN A 117 -6.91 -4.00 3.34
N ILE A 118 -5.60 -4.10 3.59
CA ILE A 118 -4.97 -3.89 4.90
C ILE A 118 -4.14 -2.61 4.91
N GLN A 119 -3.84 -2.13 6.12
CA GLN A 119 -2.96 -0.99 6.34
C GLN A 119 -1.72 -1.43 7.14
N ILE A 120 -0.56 -0.96 6.71
CA ILE A 120 0.76 -1.33 7.23
C ILE A 120 1.53 -0.06 7.56
N ARG A 121 2.09 0.01 8.77
CA ARG A 121 2.97 1.09 9.22
C ARG A 121 4.23 0.55 9.86
N LEU A 122 5.35 1.18 9.57
CA LEU A 122 6.62 0.95 10.22
C LEU A 122 7.18 2.28 10.73
N ASP A 123 7.46 2.36 12.04
CA ASP A 123 8.10 3.54 12.66
C ASP A 123 9.63 3.44 12.66
N ASP A 124 10.21 2.47 11.92
CA ASP A 124 11.64 2.15 11.91
C ASP A 124 12.30 2.10 10.52
N PHE A 125 13.62 1.97 10.54
CA PHE A 125 14.46 1.90 9.36
C PHE A 125 14.39 0.55 8.64
N ARG A 126 13.91 0.59 7.38
CA ARG A 126 14.35 -0.18 6.19
C ARG A 126 13.21 -0.32 5.17
N MET A 127 12.24 -1.21 5.35
CA MET A 127 11.10 -1.35 4.43
C MET A 127 9.79 -1.61 5.16
N THR A 128 8.72 -0.91 4.82
CA THR A 128 7.41 -1.19 5.43
C THR A 128 6.81 -2.46 4.86
N PHE A 129 6.94 -2.65 3.54
CA PHE A 129 6.43 -3.83 2.85
C PHE A 129 7.42 -4.34 1.81
N LEU A 130 7.77 -5.62 1.90
CA LEU A 130 8.61 -6.32 0.94
C LEU A 130 7.88 -7.55 0.40
N MET A 131 7.89 -7.70 -0.92
CA MET A 131 7.61 -8.95 -1.61
C MET A 131 8.82 -9.30 -2.46
N ASP A 132 9.57 -10.34 -2.09
CA ASP A 132 10.78 -10.79 -2.78
C ASP A 132 10.66 -12.22 -3.33
N GLY A 133 11.75 -12.77 -3.85
CA GLY A 133 11.82 -14.19 -4.22
C GLY A 133 11.11 -14.57 -5.51
N SER A 134 10.98 -13.65 -6.47
CA SER A 134 10.36 -13.92 -7.79
C SER A 134 8.89 -14.30 -7.70
N PRO A 135 7.99 -13.37 -7.31
CA PRO A 135 6.54 -13.61 -7.36
C PRO A 135 6.06 -14.12 -8.72
N ALA A 136 5.18 -15.12 -8.72
CA ALA A 136 4.60 -15.64 -9.96
C ALA A 136 3.63 -14.64 -10.60
N THR A 137 3.38 -14.79 -11.91
CA THR A 137 2.36 -14.05 -12.65
C THR A 137 1.02 -14.12 -11.93
N GLY A 138 0.41 -12.95 -11.71
CA GLY A 138 -0.85 -12.80 -10.99
C GLY A 138 -0.68 -12.34 -9.54
N SER A 139 0.56 -12.18 -9.06
CA SER A 139 0.82 -11.58 -7.76
C SER A 139 0.35 -10.12 -7.74
N ALA A 140 -0.26 -9.69 -6.64
CA ALA A 140 -0.93 -8.40 -6.59
C ALA A 140 -0.85 -7.72 -5.22
N TRP A 141 -0.73 -6.40 -5.24
CA TRP A 141 -0.93 -5.50 -4.12
C TRP A 141 -2.17 -4.67 -4.42
N ARG A 142 -3.21 -4.79 -3.59
CA ARG A 142 -4.51 -4.16 -3.88
C ARG A 142 -5.03 -3.38 -2.69
N ASN A 143 -5.47 -2.16 -2.92
CA ASN A 143 -6.18 -1.39 -1.91
C ASN A 143 -5.38 -1.33 -0.58
N LEU A 144 -4.07 -1.07 -0.65
CA LEU A 144 -3.22 -1.03 0.55
C LEU A 144 -3.02 0.41 1.01
N ILE A 145 -2.85 0.59 2.32
CA ILE A 145 -2.30 1.82 2.89
C ILE A 145 -0.97 1.48 3.55
N VAL A 146 0.13 2.01 3.04
CA VAL A 146 1.49 1.74 3.51
C VAL A 146 2.12 3.05 3.98
N ILE A 147 2.49 3.13 5.26
CA ILE A 147 3.08 4.33 5.85
C ILE A 147 4.44 3.99 6.45
N GLN A 148 5.48 4.71 6.04
CA GLN A 148 6.76 4.68 6.73
C GLN A 148 6.97 5.95 7.54
N ASP A 149 7.08 5.80 8.85
CA ASP A 149 7.42 6.87 9.79
C ASP A 149 8.84 6.72 10.31
N ALA A 150 9.80 6.71 9.39
CA ALA A 150 11.19 6.47 9.73
C ALA A 150 12.09 7.58 9.21
N SER A 151 12.81 8.23 10.13
CA SER A 151 13.93 9.11 9.82
C SER A 151 15.18 8.25 9.61
N ALA A 152 15.34 7.65 8.43
CA ALA A 152 16.52 6.83 8.15
C ALA A 152 17.71 7.72 7.77
N THR A 153 18.75 7.72 8.61
CA THR A 153 20.07 8.28 8.26
C THR A 153 20.86 7.24 7.47
N SER A 154 20.90 7.37 6.15
CA SER A 154 21.86 6.74 5.23
C SER A 154 22.09 5.21 5.36
N GLY A 155 21.46 4.43 4.47
CA GLY A 155 21.85 3.03 4.19
C GLY A 155 21.31 2.59 2.83
N SER A 156 22.12 2.04 1.93
CA SER A 156 21.67 1.58 0.60
C SER A 156 20.60 0.48 0.72
N GLY A 157 19.52 0.56 -0.07
CA GLY A 157 18.48 -0.48 -0.14
C GLY A 157 17.21 -0.29 0.71
N ASN A 158 17.00 0.89 1.32
CA ASN A 158 15.75 1.19 2.03
C ASN A 158 14.73 1.80 1.06
N HIS A 159 13.51 1.28 1.06
CA HIS A 159 12.39 1.77 0.27
C HIS A 159 11.15 1.69 1.15
N VAL A 160 10.11 2.53 0.96
CA VAL A 160 8.88 2.34 1.76
C VAL A 160 8.29 0.97 1.45
N SER A 161 8.22 0.65 0.16
CA SER A 161 7.75 -0.62 -0.36
C SER A 161 8.65 -1.13 -1.48
N ARG A 162 8.77 -2.46 -1.60
CA ARG A 162 9.59 -3.08 -2.65
C ARG A 162 9.01 -4.39 -3.17
N ILE A 163 9.04 -4.53 -4.49
CA ILE A 163 8.78 -5.78 -5.20
C ILE A 163 10.10 -6.24 -5.82
N GLU A 164 10.49 -7.48 -5.54
CA GLU A 164 11.72 -8.07 -6.04
C GLU A 164 11.60 -9.47 -6.64
N GLY A 165 12.43 -9.72 -7.66
CA GLY A 165 12.66 -11.05 -8.20
C GLY A 165 12.93 -11.04 -9.69
N SER A 166 13.15 -12.22 -10.27
CA SER A 166 13.32 -12.44 -11.70
C SER A 166 12.05 -13.01 -12.32
N SER A 167 11.55 -12.40 -13.38
CA SER A 167 10.43 -12.86 -14.24
C SER A 167 9.03 -12.91 -13.60
N THR A 168 8.47 -11.73 -13.30
CA THR A 168 7.21 -11.61 -12.53
C THR A 168 6.24 -10.64 -13.19
N ASP A 169 5.05 -11.09 -13.61
CA ASP A 169 3.97 -10.15 -13.94
C ASP A 169 3.16 -9.86 -12.67
N ALA A 170 3.29 -8.64 -12.14
CA ALA A 170 2.65 -8.25 -10.89
C ALA A 170 1.87 -6.93 -11.05
N VAL A 171 0.81 -6.78 -10.25
CA VAL A 171 -0.04 -5.58 -10.27
C VAL A 171 -0.01 -4.89 -8.92
N VAL A 172 0.16 -3.58 -8.93
CA VAL A 172 -0.02 -2.71 -7.77
C VAL A 172 -1.17 -1.75 -8.10
N GLU A 173 -2.33 -1.94 -7.48
CA GLU A 173 -3.52 -1.16 -7.80
C GLU A 173 -4.19 -0.56 -6.56
N ASN A 174 -4.73 0.65 -6.73
CA ASN A 174 -5.46 1.36 -5.67
C ASN A 174 -4.68 1.47 -4.35
N CYS A 175 -3.35 1.53 -4.40
CA CYS A 175 -2.51 1.59 -3.20
C CYS A 175 -2.18 3.03 -2.84
N VAL A 176 -2.04 3.30 -1.54
CA VAL A 176 -1.53 4.55 -0.98
C VAL A 176 -0.22 4.23 -0.27
N VAL A 177 0.88 4.81 -0.72
CA VAL A 177 2.21 4.63 -0.14
C VAL A 177 2.77 5.99 0.26
N VAL A 178 3.12 6.11 1.54
CA VAL A 178 3.49 7.38 2.15
C VAL A 178 4.79 7.23 2.91
N ASN A 179 5.75 8.10 2.63
CA ASN A 179 6.86 8.33 3.53
C ASN A 179 6.63 9.62 4.30
N ILE A 180 6.67 9.57 5.62
CA ILE A 180 6.54 10.75 6.47
C ILE A 180 7.84 11.12 7.20
N GLY A 181 8.86 10.26 7.15
CA GLY A 181 10.19 10.53 7.71
C GLY A 181 11.17 11.09 6.70
N ALA A 182 12.12 11.94 7.13
CA ALA A 182 13.18 12.42 6.25
C ALA A 182 14.09 11.26 5.83
N GLN A 183 14.15 10.97 4.53
CA GLN A 183 15.03 9.95 3.97
C GLN A 183 15.77 10.50 2.74
N GLU A 184 17.03 10.10 2.54
CA GLU A 184 17.79 10.49 1.35
C GLU A 184 17.99 9.29 0.41
N GLY A 185 17.74 9.52 -0.88
CA GLY A 185 17.99 8.60 -1.98
C GLY A 185 17.12 7.35 -1.99
N LYS A 186 15.92 7.38 -1.40
CA LYS A 186 15.04 6.21 -1.24
C LYS A 186 13.80 6.32 -2.12
N SER A 187 13.21 5.18 -2.47
CA SER A 187 12.00 5.16 -3.29
C SER A 187 10.77 4.88 -2.43
N LEU A 188 9.62 5.47 -2.77
CA LEU A 188 8.34 5.09 -2.17
C LEU A 188 7.97 3.66 -2.60
N ILE A 189 8.14 3.36 -3.88
CA ILE A 189 8.07 2.00 -4.39
C ILE A 189 9.27 1.69 -5.26
N SER A 190 9.87 0.52 -5.05
CA SER A 190 10.98 0.04 -5.86
C SER A 190 10.67 -1.32 -6.48
N CYS A 191 10.96 -1.42 -7.77
CA CYS A 191 10.80 -2.61 -8.60
C CYS A 191 12.20 -3.10 -9.01
N TRP A 192 12.72 -4.18 -8.42
CA TRP A 192 14.16 -4.52 -8.53
C TRP A 192 14.48 -6.03 -8.55
N PRO A 193 15.68 -6.47 -8.94
CA PRO A 193 16.45 -6.02 -10.08
C PRO A 193 15.88 -6.54 -11.41
N ASP A 194 15.04 -7.57 -11.43
CA ASP A 194 14.63 -8.29 -12.65
C ASP A 194 13.11 -8.54 -12.70
N ALA A 195 12.35 -7.67 -12.03
CA ALA A 195 10.91 -7.81 -11.97
C ALA A 195 10.38 -7.88 -13.41
N GLY A 196 9.40 -8.75 -13.67
CA GLY A 196 8.83 -8.91 -15.01
C GLY A 196 8.01 -7.67 -15.41
N ASN A 197 6.82 -7.87 -15.97
CA ASN A 197 5.98 -6.71 -16.28
C ASN A 197 5.22 -6.30 -15.02
N ILE A 198 5.62 -5.18 -14.41
CA ILE A 198 4.87 -4.59 -13.29
C ILE A 198 3.94 -3.51 -13.85
N VAL A 199 2.67 -3.60 -13.50
CA VAL A 199 1.68 -2.55 -13.73
C VAL A 199 1.34 -1.90 -12.40
N ILE A 200 1.54 -0.59 -12.31
CA ILE A 200 1.11 0.22 -11.18
C ILE A 200 -0.05 1.09 -11.68
N ALA A 201 -1.25 0.85 -11.17
CA ALA A 201 -2.45 1.53 -11.61
C ALA A 201 -3.13 2.24 -10.44
N ASN A 202 -3.68 3.43 -10.69
CA ASN A 202 -4.56 4.11 -9.75
C ASN A 202 -4.03 4.20 -8.33
N SER A 203 -2.74 4.45 -8.18
CA SER A 203 -2.08 4.45 -6.89
C SER A 203 -1.57 5.85 -6.55
N LEU A 204 -1.29 6.06 -5.28
CA LEU A 204 -0.81 7.30 -4.71
C LEU A 204 0.53 7.06 -4.02
N PHE A 205 1.56 7.78 -4.43
CA PHE A 205 2.89 7.75 -3.82
C PHE A 205 3.25 9.15 -3.38
N ARG A 206 3.19 9.40 -2.07
CA ARG A 206 3.53 10.70 -1.49
C ARG A 206 4.72 10.59 -0.56
N ASN A 207 5.65 11.50 -0.71
CA ASN A 207 6.58 11.80 0.36
C ASN A 207 6.13 13.08 1.09
N ILE A 208 6.08 13.09 2.41
CA ILE A 208 5.66 14.25 3.22
C ILE A 208 6.89 14.98 3.79
N ALA A 209 8.01 14.28 3.96
CA ALA A 209 9.19 14.86 4.54
C ALA A 209 9.82 15.92 3.62
N SER A 210 10.08 17.10 4.17
CA SER A 210 10.79 18.18 3.47
C SER A 210 12.27 17.86 3.30
N GLY A 211 12.85 18.16 2.14
CA GLY A 211 14.31 18.11 1.92
C GLY A 211 14.90 16.72 1.68
N SER A 212 14.06 15.69 1.59
CA SER A 212 14.46 14.33 1.25
C SER A 212 14.71 14.15 -0.24
N SER A 213 15.84 13.54 -0.61
CA SER A 213 16.14 13.17 -2.01
C SER A 213 15.46 11.88 -2.47
N ASN A 214 14.18 11.76 -2.13
CA ASN A 214 13.40 10.56 -2.41
C ASN A 214 13.01 10.49 -3.89
N ARG A 215 12.78 9.29 -4.37
CA ARG A 215 12.20 8.96 -5.67
C ARG A 215 10.78 8.46 -5.42
N GLY A 216 9.86 8.69 -6.33
CA GLY A 216 8.52 8.12 -6.24
C GLY A 216 8.53 6.63 -6.55
N VAL A 217 8.34 6.33 -7.83
CA VAL A 217 8.47 5.01 -8.41
C VAL A 217 9.88 4.83 -8.92
N THR A 218 10.50 3.69 -8.61
CA THR A 218 11.83 3.36 -9.13
C THR A 218 11.86 1.98 -9.73
N LYS A 219 12.60 1.82 -10.83
CA LYS A 219 12.91 0.51 -11.38
C LYS A 219 14.40 0.25 -11.61
N GLY A 220 14.79 -1.01 -11.42
CA GLY A 220 16.11 -1.54 -11.72
C GLY A 220 16.23 -2.01 -13.18
N THR A 221 15.72 -3.20 -13.49
CA THR A 221 15.49 -3.71 -14.85
C THR A 221 14.05 -4.23 -14.98
N GLY A 222 13.61 -4.57 -16.19
CA GLY A 222 12.23 -4.97 -16.48
C GLY A 222 11.33 -3.84 -17.00
N ASN A 223 10.07 -4.20 -17.26
CA ASN A 223 9.04 -3.29 -17.75
C ASN A 223 8.17 -2.86 -16.57
N VAL A 224 8.15 -1.55 -16.29
CA VAL A 224 7.22 -0.98 -15.32
C VAL A 224 6.36 0.00 -16.08
N LYS A 225 5.04 -0.23 -16.05
CA LYS A 225 4.02 0.72 -16.50
C LYS A 225 3.38 1.34 -15.28
N VAL A 226 3.26 2.66 -15.27
CA VAL A 226 2.50 3.40 -14.28
C VAL A 226 1.41 4.17 -15.00
N VAL A 227 0.16 3.93 -14.60
CA VAL A 227 -1.01 4.51 -15.25
C VAL A 227 -1.97 5.11 -14.22
N ASN A 228 -2.57 6.24 -14.57
CA ASN A 228 -3.63 6.88 -13.81
C ASN A 228 -3.30 7.07 -12.31
N SER A 229 -2.03 7.33 -11.99
CA SER A 229 -1.51 7.38 -10.61
C SER A 229 -0.99 8.77 -10.26
N ALA A 230 -0.94 9.07 -8.97
CA ALA A 230 -0.37 10.32 -8.46
C ALA A 230 0.95 10.04 -7.72
N VAL A 231 2.01 10.74 -8.08
CA VAL A 231 3.32 10.68 -7.43
C VAL A 231 3.78 12.10 -7.16
N PHE A 232 4.21 12.44 -5.95
CA PHE A 232 4.57 13.84 -5.66
C PHE A 232 5.40 14.06 -4.40
N ASN A 233 5.98 15.26 -4.36
CA ASN A 233 6.89 15.74 -3.33
C ASN A 233 8.09 14.79 -3.18
N THR A 234 8.53 14.26 -4.31
CA THR A 234 9.76 13.51 -4.47
C THR A 234 10.73 14.33 -5.32
N ASN A 235 12.02 14.01 -5.32
CA ASN A 235 12.99 14.69 -6.18
C ASN A 235 12.90 14.24 -7.64
N ASN A 236 12.29 13.08 -7.88
CA ASN A 236 12.06 12.53 -9.20
C ASN A 236 10.95 11.49 -9.06
N ASP A 237 9.82 11.77 -9.69
CA ASP A 237 8.62 10.97 -9.51
C ASP A 237 8.78 9.59 -10.13
N PHE A 238 9.44 9.49 -11.29
CA PHE A 238 9.66 8.22 -12.00
C PHE A 238 11.13 8.00 -12.38
N PHE A 239 11.84 7.26 -11.52
CA PHE A 239 13.28 7.05 -11.69
C PHE A 239 13.63 5.68 -12.29
N SER A 240 14.40 5.65 -13.36
CA SER A 240 14.98 4.41 -13.92
C SER A 240 16.50 4.45 -13.93
N THR A 241 17.15 3.40 -13.42
CA THR A 241 18.62 3.28 -13.55
C THR A 241 19.08 2.82 -14.93
N ASN A 242 18.20 2.16 -15.69
CA ASN A 242 18.51 1.52 -16.97
C ASN A 242 17.42 1.79 -18.02
N SER A 243 17.71 1.48 -19.29
CA SER A 243 16.70 1.45 -20.36
C SER A 243 15.98 0.09 -20.44
N PRO A 244 14.70 0.02 -20.86
CA PRO A 244 13.82 1.15 -21.21
C PRO A 244 13.47 2.02 -20.00
N SER A 245 12.95 3.24 -20.18
CA SER A 245 12.40 4.05 -19.08
C SER A 245 11.16 3.40 -18.47
N ILE A 246 10.65 3.94 -17.37
CA ILE A 246 9.29 3.61 -16.89
C ILE A 246 8.31 4.11 -17.96
N ASP A 247 7.32 3.29 -18.32
CA ASP A 247 6.19 3.71 -19.15
C ASP A 247 5.18 4.42 -18.24
N VAL A 248 4.94 5.71 -18.47
CA VAL A 248 4.13 6.56 -17.58
C VAL A 248 3.03 7.19 -18.42
N ASP A 249 1.77 7.00 -18.04
CA ASP A 249 0.62 7.54 -18.79
C ASP A 249 -0.49 8.04 -17.84
N TYR A 250 -1.12 9.17 -18.16
CA TYR A 250 -2.17 9.81 -17.35
C TYR A 250 -1.83 9.96 -15.86
N CYS A 251 -0.55 10.16 -15.54
CA CYS A 251 -0.12 10.33 -14.16
C CYS A 251 -0.07 11.80 -13.77
N ALA A 252 -0.36 12.08 -12.50
CA ALA A 252 -0.10 13.36 -11.89
C ALA A 252 1.26 13.34 -11.20
N SER A 253 2.12 14.27 -11.57
CA SER A 253 3.48 14.42 -11.05
C SER A 253 3.88 15.90 -10.98
N ASP A 254 4.82 16.25 -10.09
CA ASP A 254 5.28 17.63 -9.92
C ASP A 254 6.40 18.03 -10.89
N ASP A 255 7.05 17.05 -11.52
CA ASP A 255 8.03 17.24 -12.59
C ASP A 255 7.45 17.05 -14.02
N GLY A 256 6.18 16.65 -14.13
CA GLY A 256 5.45 16.56 -15.40
C GLY A 256 5.83 15.36 -16.27
N ASP A 257 6.27 14.28 -15.65
CA ASP A 257 6.74 13.06 -16.31
C ASP A 257 5.61 12.29 -17.04
N GLY A 258 6.00 11.60 -18.12
CA GLY A 258 5.13 10.67 -18.85
C GLY A 258 4.35 11.25 -20.03
N SER A 259 3.44 10.42 -20.55
CA SER A 259 2.46 10.80 -21.56
C SER A 259 1.18 11.29 -20.89
N ASN A 260 0.54 12.30 -21.47
CA ASN A 260 -0.68 12.92 -20.92
C ASN A 260 -0.53 13.35 -19.44
N PRO A 261 0.56 14.06 -19.06
CA PRO A 261 0.80 14.41 -17.67
C PRO A 261 -0.25 15.38 -17.14
N ILE A 262 -0.62 15.18 -15.88
CA ILE A 262 -1.56 16.04 -15.17
C ILE A 262 -0.75 16.93 -14.25
N SER A 263 -0.51 18.16 -14.71
CA SER A 263 0.30 19.13 -13.99
C SER A 263 -0.53 19.83 -12.92
N ILE A 264 -0.07 19.78 -11.67
CA ILE A 264 -0.74 20.38 -10.53
C ILE A 264 0.18 21.39 -9.87
N LEU A 265 -0.35 22.58 -9.62
CA LEU A 265 0.40 23.69 -9.04
C LEU A 265 0.33 23.73 -7.51
N ASN A 266 -0.74 23.21 -6.90
CA ASN A 266 -0.92 23.19 -5.45
C ASN A 266 -1.41 21.82 -4.96
N TRP A 267 -0.47 21.03 -4.41
CA TRP A 267 -0.74 19.69 -3.89
C TRP A 267 -1.52 19.68 -2.58
N GLY A 268 -1.42 20.74 -1.78
CA GLY A 268 -2.13 20.85 -0.50
C GLY A 268 -3.65 20.90 -0.66
N ASP A 269 -4.14 21.29 -1.84
CA ASP A 269 -5.56 21.45 -2.14
C ASP A 269 -6.17 20.18 -2.76
N GLN A 270 -5.35 19.18 -3.10
CA GLN A 270 -5.79 17.99 -3.83
C GLN A 270 -6.43 16.92 -2.93
N PHE A 271 -6.14 16.94 -1.63
CA PHE A 271 -6.53 15.88 -0.69
C PHE A 271 -7.14 16.46 0.59
N LEU A 272 -8.05 15.72 1.23
CA LEU A 272 -8.79 16.20 2.40
C LEU A 272 -7.90 16.48 3.63
N ASN A 273 -6.94 15.62 3.94
CA ASN A 273 -6.02 15.80 5.06
C ASN A 273 -4.70 15.03 4.84
N ALA A 274 -3.94 15.44 3.82
CA ALA A 274 -2.70 14.74 3.48
C ALA A 274 -1.55 15.06 4.46
N ASP A 275 -1.57 16.19 5.16
CA ASP A 275 -0.39 16.72 5.89
C ASP A 275 -0.24 16.24 7.33
N TYR A 276 -1.18 15.45 7.87
CA TYR A 276 -1.18 15.10 9.29
C TYR A 276 -0.91 13.62 9.56
N VAL A 277 0.27 13.34 10.11
CA VAL A 277 0.85 12.00 10.41
C VAL A 277 -0.06 11.03 11.20
N SER A 278 -1.01 11.54 11.98
CA SER A 278 -1.87 10.72 12.84
C SER A 278 -3.27 10.46 12.30
N ASP A 279 -3.69 11.16 11.24
CA ASP A 279 -5.01 11.04 10.62
C ASP A 279 -4.91 11.31 9.12
N VAL A 280 -4.07 10.51 8.46
CA VAL A 280 -3.73 10.74 7.07
C VAL A 280 -4.89 10.29 6.18
N ASP A 281 -5.53 11.26 5.55
CA ASP A 281 -6.65 11.07 4.65
C ASP A 281 -6.32 11.61 3.27
N PHE A 282 -6.16 10.67 2.34
CA PHE A 282 -5.76 10.93 0.96
C PHE A 282 -6.92 10.87 -0.02
N ARG A 283 -8.17 10.85 0.48
CA ARG A 283 -9.31 11.08 -0.39
C ARG A 283 -9.16 12.44 -1.04
N LEU A 284 -9.58 12.53 -2.30
CA LEU A 284 -9.47 13.76 -3.08
C LEU A 284 -10.27 14.88 -2.42
N SER A 285 -9.87 16.13 -2.62
CA SER A 285 -10.73 17.28 -2.33
C SER A 285 -11.85 17.36 -3.38
N GLU A 286 -13.00 17.92 -3.04
CA GLU A 286 -14.06 18.25 -4.01
C GLU A 286 -13.59 19.26 -5.07
N THR A 287 -12.50 19.96 -4.82
CA THR A 287 -11.88 20.91 -5.74
C THR A 287 -10.58 20.39 -6.34
N SER A 288 -10.29 19.09 -6.20
CA SER A 288 -9.05 18.53 -6.72
C SER A 288 -9.03 18.55 -8.24
N ASP A 289 -7.88 18.94 -8.80
CA ASP A 289 -7.58 18.86 -10.22
C ASP A 289 -7.38 17.40 -10.70
N LEU A 290 -7.36 16.44 -9.77
CA LEU A 290 -7.30 15.00 -10.07
C LEU A 290 -8.66 14.38 -10.37
N LEU A 291 -9.75 15.13 -10.15
CA LEU A 291 -11.11 14.69 -10.44
C LEU A 291 -11.32 14.61 -11.96
N ASP A 292 -11.75 13.44 -12.45
CA ASP A 292 -12.01 13.12 -13.86
C ASP A 292 -10.86 13.46 -14.85
N ALA A 293 -9.65 13.69 -14.34
CA ALA A 293 -8.49 14.10 -15.14
C ALA A 293 -7.72 12.92 -15.76
N GLY A 294 -8.01 11.71 -15.28
CA GLY A 294 -7.31 10.49 -15.64
C GLY A 294 -7.93 9.72 -16.80
N ILE A 295 -7.50 8.47 -16.94
CA ILE A 295 -8.03 7.53 -17.93
C ILE A 295 -8.88 6.45 -17.24
N GLY A 296 -10.04 6.14 -17.84
CA GLY A 296 -11.00 5.19 -17.29
C GLY A 296 -10.82 3.76 -17.82
N PRO A 297 -11.45 2.76 -17.16
CA PRO A 297 -11.32 1.34 -17.50
C PRO A 297 -11.92 0.96 -18.87
N ALA A 298 -12.72 1.83 -19.50
CA ALA A 298 -13.18 1.59 -20.88
C ALA A 298 -12.12 1.95 -21.93
N SER A 299 -11.11 2.76 -21.56
CA SER A 299 -10.04 3.22 -22.45
C SER A 299 -8.74 2.44 -22.25
N ASP A 300 -8.42 2.06 -21.01
CA ASP A 300 -7.25 1.25 -20.67
C ASP A 300 -7.64 0.14 -19.70
N SER A 301 -7.37 -1.12 -20.06
CA SER A 301 -7.67 -2.29 -19.24
C SER A 301 -6.80 -2.42 -17.99
N ASP A 302 -5.68 -1.70 -17.93
CA ASP A 302 -4.82 -1.66 -16.74
C ASP A 302 -5.42 -0.78 -15.63
N VAL A 303 -6.42 0.05 -15.93
CA VAL A 303 -7.17 0.80 -14.93
C VAL A 303 -8.21 -0.13 -14.26
N PRO A 304 -8.17 -0.33 -12.93
CA PRO A 304 -9.15 -1.16 -12.25
C PRO A 304 -10.56 -0.58 -12.38
N THR A 305 -11.57 -1.45 -12.32
CA THR A 305 -12.99 -1.06 -12.36
C THR A 305 -13.54 -0.65 -11.00
N LEU A 306 -12.76 -0.82 -9.93
CA LEU A 306 -13.11 -0.44 -8.57
C LEU A 306 -12.01 0.44 -7.98
N ASP A 307 -12.37 1.35 -7.10
CA ASP A 307 -11.44 2.16 -6.32
C ASP A 307 -11.07 1.49 -4.98
N ILE A 308 -10.23 2.15 -4.16
CA ILE A 308 -9.79 1.65 -2.85
C ILE A 308 -10.93 1.44 -1.84
N LEU A 309 -12.08 2.09 -2.03
CA LEU A 309 -13.30 1.94 -1.22
C LEU A 309 -14.27 0.92 -1.82
N GLY A 310 -14.05 0.49 -3.06
CA GLY A 310 -14.95 -0.37 -3.81
C GLY A 310 -16.03 0.39 -4.59
N ASN A 311 -15.89 1.71 -4.76
CA ASN A 311 -16.73 2.47 -5.70
C ASN A 311 -16.37 2.07 -7.13
N THR A 312 -17.37 2.06 -8.02
CA THR A 312 -17.18 1.70 -9.42
C THR A 312 -16.52 2.82 -10.21
N ARG A 313 -15.44 2.49 -10.91
CA ARG A 313 -14.83 3.27 -11.99
C ARG A 313 -15.45 2.85 -13.31
N SER A 314 -15.80 3.81 -14.17
CA SER A 314 -16.42 3.48 -15.46
C SER A 314 -16.18 4.55 -16.51
N GLY A 315 -16.38 4.20 -17.78
CA GLY A 315 -16.25 5.15 -18.87
C GLY A 315 -14.82 5.42 -19.30
N LEU A 316 -14.65 6.50 -20.07
CA LEU A 316 -13.40 6.83 -20.76
C LEU A 316 -12.40 7.57 -19.87
N ALA A 317 -12.88 8.24 -18.82
CA ALA A 317 -12.11 8.98 -17.84
C ALA A 317 -12.43 8.43 -16.44
N ALA A 318 -11.52 8.66 -15.51
CA ALA A 318 -11.63 8.30 -14.11
C ALA A 318 -10.76 9.28 -13.31
N ASN A 319 -10.93 9.30 -11.99
CA ASN A 319 -10.04 10.07 -11.13
C ASN A 319 -8.63 9.45 -11.10
N VAL A 320 -7.64 10.32 -10.98
CA VAL A 320 -6.24 9.92 -10.82
C VAL A 320 -5.97 9.49 -9.38
N GLY A 321 -5.22 8.41 -9.23
CA GLY A 321 -4.93 7.82 -7.93
C GLY A 321 -6.08 6.90 -7.46
N PRO A 322 -6.15 6.58 -6.16
CA PRO A 322 -6.89 5.41 -5.66
C PRO A 322 -8.39 5.60 -5.40
N PHE A 323 -8.96 6.79 -5.67
CA PHE A 323 -10.36 7.11 -5.31
C PHE A 323 -11.16 7.60 -6.52
N GLU A 324 -12.36 7.08 -6.75
CA GLU A 324 -13.21 7.46 -7.92
C GLU A 324 -14.31 8.48 -7.59
N GLU A 325 -14.80 8.52 -6.36
CA GLU A 325 -15.76 9.55 -5.93
C GLU A 325 -15.62 9.81 -4.42
N ASN A 326 -15.77 11.07 -3.99
CA ASN A 326 -15.96 11.41 -2.58
C ASN A 326 -17.39 11.08 -2.13
N THR A 327 -17.81 9.81 -2.20
CA THR A 327 -19.09 9.40 -1.59
C THR A 327 -18.99 9.25 -0.08
N ALA A 328 -17.81 9.41 0.52
CA ALA A 328 -17.71 9.50 1.96
C ALA A 328 -18.41 10.77 2.45
N PRO A 329 -19.33 10.69 3.43
CA PRO A 329 -19.97 11.87 3.99
C PRO A 329 -18.85 12.79 4.49
N SER A 330 -18.80 14.01 3.95
CA SER A 330 -17.82 15.03 4.32
C SER A 330 -17.63 15.02 5.84
N LEU A 331 -16.49 14.51 6.33
CA LEU A 331 -16.12 14.72 7.72
C LEU A 331 -15.85 16.22 7.80
N LYS A 332 -16.84 16.99 8.26
CA LYS A 332 -16.66 18.42 8.52
C LYS A 332 -15.41 18.54 9.36
N LYS A 333 -14.36 19.15 8.80
CA LYS A 333 -13.14 19.54 9.51
C LYS A 333 -13.58 20.10 10.87
N PRO A 334 -13.09 19.59 12.01
CA PRO A 334 -13.47 20.12 13.31
C PRO A 334 -13.30 21.63 13.26
N THR A 335 -14.40 22.36 13.38
CA THR A 335 -14.32 23.83 13.43
C THR A 335 -13.59 24.13 14.72
N VAL A 336 -12.35 24.62 14.61
CA VAL A 336 -11.59 25.09 15.77
C VAL A 336 -12.35 26.30 16.30
N VAL A 337 -13.18 26.07 17.32
CA VAL A 337 -13.83 27.15 18.06
C VAL A 337 -12.77 27.72 18.99
N SER A 338 -12.11 28.79 18.56
CA SER A 338 -11.25 29.57 19.44
C SER A 338 -12.12 30.27 20.49
N ILE A 339 -12.16 29.71 21.71
CA ILE A 339 -12.79 30.36 22.85
C ILE A 339 -11.77 31.35 23.42
N SER A 340 -11.93 32.65 23.11
CA SER A 340 -11.22 33.71 23.83
C SER A 340 -11.81 33.86 25.23
N ILE A 341 -11.11 33.36 26.24
CA ILE A 341 -11.40 33.68 27.64
C ILE A 341 -10.77 35.04 27.91
N MET A 342 -11.59 36.09 28.00
CA MET A 342 -11.13 37.36 28.60
C MET A 342 -11.04 37.15 30.10
N LEU A 343 -9.82 37.25 30.63
CA LEU A 343 -9.54 37.40 32.07
C LEU A 343 -9.59 38.88 32.45
#